data_AF-A0A522CSE9-F1
#
_entry.id   AF-A0A522CSE9-F1
#
_cell.length_a   1.000
_cell.length_b   1.000
_cell.length_c   1.000
_cell.angle_alpha   90.00
_cell.angle_beta   90.00
_cell.angle_gamma   90.00
#
_symmetry.space_group_name_H-M   'P 1'
#
loop_
_entity.id
_entity.type
_entity.pdbx_description
1 polymer ?
#
loop_
_entity_poly.entity_id
_entity_poly.type
_entity_poly.pdbx_seq_one_letter_code
_entity_poly.pdbx_strand_id
1 'polypeptide(L)' 'MPIPQPIDPRRLAAEIDASVAEFKRLVALACAHHIGVVAELKVQVQGDGPDRPVLAVQVIAPL' A
#
# COMPACT_ATOMS: atom_id res chain seq x y z
N MET A 1 -20.29 15.47 -16.95
CA MET A 1 -19.26 14.69 -16.24
C MET A 1 -19.98 13.82 -15.21
N PRO A 2 -19.69 12.51 -15.11
CA PRO A 2 -20.23 11.70 -14.03
C PRO A 2 -19.68 12.20 -12.68
N ILE A 3 -20.52 12.21 -11.66
CA ILE A 3 -20.16 12.60 -10.29
C ILE A 3 -19.43 11.39 -9.65
N PRO A 4 -18.23 11.57 -9.07
CA PRO A 4 -17.55 10.48 -8.35
C PRO A 4 -18.45 9.98 -7.21
N GLN A 5 -18.67 8.67 -7.14
CA GLN A 5 -19.43 8.13 -6.03
C GLN A 5 -18.62 8.24 -4.73
N PRO A 6 -19.28 8.56 -3.59
CA PRO A 6 -18.59 8.62 -2.31
C PRO A 6 -18.01 7.25 -1.94
N ILE A 7 -16.72 7.23 -1.59
CA ILE A 7 -16.03 6.05 -1.07
C ILE A 7 -16.51 5.78 0.36
N ASP A 8 -16.87 4.54 0.67
CA ASP A 8 -17.19 4.12 2.04
C ASP A 8 -15.92 4.17 2.91
N PRO A 9 -15.86 5.04 3.95
CA PRO A 9 -14.68 5.18 4.81
C PRO A 9 -14.26 3.87 5.49
N ARG A 10 -15.21 2.97 5.77
CA ARG A 10 -14.93 1.68 6.43
C ARG A 10 -14.24 0.72 5.48
N ARG A 11 -14.65 0.71 4.22
CA ARG A 11 -14.00 -0.11 3.18
C ARG A 11 -12.58 0.40 2.93
N LEU A 12 -12.41 1.72 2.85
CA LEU A 12 -11.09 2.33 2.70
C LEU A 12 -10.16 1.99 3.88
N ALA A 13 -10.66 2.09 5.12
CA ALA A 13 -9.89 1.73 6.31
C ALA A 13 -9.46 0.26 6.30
N ALA A 14 -10.36 -0.66 5.92
CA ALA A 14 -10.04 -2.08 5.82
C ALA A 14 -8.99 -2.40 4.73
N GLU A 15 -9.06 -1.71 3.58
CA GLU A 15 -8.07 -1.85 2.50
C GLU A 15 -6.68 -1.32 2.91
N ILE A 16 -6.65 -0.21 3.68
CA ILE A 16 -5.42 0.32 4.26
C ILE A 16 -4.84 -0.64 5.32
N ASP A 17 -5.67 -1.14 6.23
CA ASP A 17 -5.24 -2.07 7.28
C ASP A 17 -4.65 -3.37 6.71
N ALA A 18 -5.25 -3.90 5.65
CA ALA A 18 -4.72 -5.07 4.94
C ALA A 18 -3.33 -4.79 4.34
N SER A 19 -3.17 -3.63 3.69
CA SER A 19 -1.89 -3.19 3.11
C SER A 19 -0.81 -2.99 4.18
N VAL A 20 -1.17 -2.46 5.35
CA VAL A 20 -0.27 -2.28 6.49
C VAL A 20 0.14 -3.61 7.12
N ALA A 21 -0.76 -4.58 7.22
CA ALA A 21 -0.44 -5.90 7.76
C ALA A 21 0.56 -6.65 6.87
N GLU A 22 0.40 -6.57 5.55
CA GLU A 22 1.34 -7.12 4.58
C GLU A 22 2.70 -6.42 4.64
N PHE A 23 2.71 -5.08 4.76
CA PHE A 23 3.94 -4.31 4.97
C PHE A 23 4.71 -4.77 6.20
N LYS A 24 4.03 -4.92 7.35
CA LYS A 24 4.65 -5.37 8.59
C LYS A 24 5.34 -6.73 8.43
N ARG A 25 4.76 -7.64 7.64
CA ARG A 25 5.39 -8.93 7.32
C ARG A 25 6.66 -8.77 6.48
N LEU A 26 6.61 -7.92 5.45
CA LEU A 26 7.78 -7.64 4.59
C LEU A 26 8.91 -6.97 5.37
N VAL A 27 8.60 -6.03 6.26
CA VAL A 27 9.58 -5.38 7.15
C VAL A 27 10.20 -6.40 8.10
N ALA A 28 9.41 -7.28 8.72
CA ALA A 28 9.93 -8.31 9.61
C ALA A 28 10.93 -9.24 8.89
N LEU A 29 10.63 -9.63 7.65
CA LEU A 29 11.53 -10.41 6.82
C LEU A 29 12.80 -9.62 6.48
N ALA A 30 12.68 -8.38 6.03
CA ALA A 30 13.82 -7.54 5.68
C ALA A 30 14.74 -7.26 6.87
N CYS A 31 14.17 -7.01 8.06
CA CYS A 31 14.93 -6.86 9.29
C CYS A 31 15.75 -8.12 9.62
N ALA A 32 15.18 -9.32 9.43
CA ALA A 32 15.91 -10.58 9.64
C ALA A 32 17.13 -10.71 8.71
N HIS A 33 17.10 -10.05 7.55
CA HIS A 33 18.17 -10.06 6.56
C HIS A 33 19.03 -8.78 6.56
N HIS A 34 18.85 -7.87 7.53
CA HIS A 34 19.56 -6.58 7.59
C HIS A 34 19.37 -5.71 6.33
N ILE A 35 18.19 -5.82 5.73
CA ILE A 35 17.78 -5.10 4.52
C ILE A 35 16.93 -3.90 4.93
N GLY A 36 17.22 -2.72 4.38
CA GLY A 36 16.39 -1.53 4.55
C GLY A 36 15.12 -1.61 3.71
N VAL A 37 14.00 -1.08 4.22
CA VAL A 37 12.73 -1.02 3.48
C VAL A 37 12.14 0.38 3.59
N VAL A 38 11.77 0.95 2.44
CA VAL A 38 11.03 2.21 2.35
C VAL A 38 9.67 1.91 1.76
N ALA A 39 8.59 2.42 2.35
CA ALA A 39 7.26 2.29 1.77
C ALA A 39 6.54 3.62 1.71
N GLU A 40 5.74 3.77 0.66
CA GLU A 40 4.94 4.96 0.37
C GLU A 40 3.53 4.52 -0.02
N LEU A 41 2.52 5.12 0.60
CA LEU A 41 1.13 4.89 0.21
C LEU A 41 0.81 5.77 -1.00
N LYS A 42 0.44 5.15 -2.12
CA LYS A 42 0.10 5.81 -3.37
C LYS A 42 -1.34 5.51 -3.75
N VAL A 43 -1.91 6.37 -4.58
CA VAL A 43 -3.17 6.08 -5.25
C VAL A 43 -2.82 5.50 -6.62
N GLN A 44 -3.22 4.25 -6.86
CA GLN A 44 -3.12 3.66 -8.20
C GLN A 44 -4.37 4.02 -8.99
N VAL A 45 -4.18 4.85 -10.01
CA VAL A 45 -5.23 5.18 -10.97
C VAL A 45 -5.36 4.00 -11.95
N GLN A 46 -6.42 3.20 -11.81
CA GLN A 46 -6.78 2.21 -12.83
C GLN A 46 -7.73 2.89 -13.82
N GLY A 47 -7.39 2.90 -15.11
CA GLY A 47 -8.08 3.72 -16.12
C GLY A 47 -9.62 3.62 -16.16
N ASP A 48 -10.18 2.44 -15.82
CA ASP A 48 -11.63 2.20 -15.78
C ASP A 48 -12.16 1.80 -14.39
N GLY A 49 -11.30 1.82 -13.36
CA GLY A 49 -11.62 1.36 -12.01
C GLY A 49 -11.61 2.50 -10.98
N PRO A 50 -12.22 2.30 -9.79
CA PRO A 50 -12.03 3.24 -8.70
C PRO A 50 -10.55 3.28 -8.31
N ASP A 51 -10.04 4.48 -8.08
CA ASP A 51 -8.73 4.72 -7.48
C ASP A 51 -8.55 3.85 -6.23
N ARG A 52 -7.48 3.07 -6.18
CA ARG A 52 -7.18 2.21 -5.03
C ARG A 52 -5.92 2.65 -4.31
N PRO A 53 -5.93 2.71 -2.96
CA PRO A 53 -4.70 2.87 -2.22
C PRO A 53 -3.83 1.62 -2.45
N VAL A 54 -2.57 1.85 -2.81
CA VAL A 54 -1.56 0.80 -2.96
C VAL A 54 -0.34 1.16 -2.15
N LEU A 55 0.30 0.15 -1.56
CA LEU A 55 1.56 0.33 -0.89
C LEU A 55 2.70 0.05 -1.86
N ALA A 56 3.43 1.09 -2.26
CA ALA A 56 4.66 0.95 -3.02
C ALA A 56 5.81 0.68 -2.04
N VAL A 57 6.50 -0.46 -2.21
CA VAL A 57 7.60 -0.88 -1.34
C VAL A 57 8.90 -0.90 -2.12
N GLN A 58 9.93 -0.22 -1.62
CA GLN A 58 11.29 -0.27 -2.12
C GLN A 58 12.17 -1.01 -1.12
N VAL A 59 12.91 -2.00 -1.61
CA VAL A 59 13.85 -2.81 -0.85
C VAL A 59 15.27 -2.29 -1.11
N ILE A 60 15.98 -1.94 -0.04
CA ILE A 60 17.35 -1.43 -0.06
C ILE A 60 18.25 -2.51 0.57
N ALA A 61 18.72 -3.43 -0.27
CA ALA A 61 19.68 -4.43 0.17
C ALA A 61 21.08 -3.81 0.33
N PRO A 62 21.85 -4.17 1.38
CA PRO A 62 23.27 -3.85 1.42
C PRO A 62 24.00 -4.56 0.26
N LEU A 63 24.94 -3.85 -0.36
CA LEU A 63 25.82 -4.37 -1.42
C LEU A 63 26.76 -5.46 -0.89
#